data_AF-A0A6V7IMK3-F1
#
_entry.id   AF-A0A6V7IMK3-F1
#
_cell.length_a   1.000
_cell.length_b   1.000
_cell.length_c   1.000
_cell.angle_alpha   90.00
_cell.angle_beta   90.00
_cell.angle_gamma   90.00
#
_symmetry.space_group_name_H-M   'P 1'
#
loop_
_entity.id
_entity.type
_entity.pdbx_description
1 polymer ?
#
loop_
_entity_poly.entity_id
_entity_poly.type
_entity_poly.pdbx_seq_one_letter_code
_entity_poly.pdbx_strand_id
1 'polypeptide(L)' 'LQYYRGIPPEFVELEMPDCPSPCPLKNFVRLIEKIVPSEEEALCAKKSPDSKSMPSAADIITGKFVHL' A
#
# COMPACT_ATOMS: atom_id res chain seq x y z
N LEU A 1 0.18 17.55 3.65
CA LEU A 1 -0.90 16.53 3.58
C LEU A 1 -1.10 16.05 5.02
N GLN A 2 -2.33 15.92 5.54
CA GLN A 2 -2.55 15.52 6.93
C GLN A 2 -3.23 14.14 7.00
N TYR A 3 -2.71 13.26 7.85
CA TYR A 3 -3.25 11.92 8.11
C TYR A 3 -3.92 11.87 9.48
N TYR A 4 -5.15 11.39 9.52
CA TYR A 4 -5.92 11.23 10.76
C TYR A 4 -5.68 9.85 11.38
N ARG A 5 -5.24 9.80 12.64
CA ARG A 5 -4.87 8.55 13.35
C ARG A 5 -6.01 7.90 14.16
N GLY A 6 -7.22 8.44 14.13
CA GLY A 6 -8.37 7.83 14.81
C GLY A 6 -8.59 8.37 16.22
N ILE A 7 -8.82 7.49 17.21
CA ILE A 7 -9.06 7.89 18.61
C ILE A 7 -7.80 7.56 19.43
N PRO A 8 -7.18 8.54 20.11
CA PRO A 8 -7.58 9.94 20.19
C PRO A 8 -7.38 10.71 18.87
N PRO A 9 -8.18 11.76 18.61
CA PRO A 9 -8.15 12.51 17.36
C PRO A 9 -6.82 13.25 17.20
N GLU A 10 -5.93 12.65 16.42
CA GLU A 10 -4.61 13.17 16.10
C GLU A 10 -4.45 13.30 14.59
N PHE A 11 -4.00 14.48 14.16
CA PHE A 11 -3.63 14.77 12.78
C PHE A 11 -2.12 14.88 12.69
N VAL A 12 -1.51 14.09 11.81
CA VAL A 12 -0.07 14.10 11.58
C VAL A 12 0.21 14.62 10.19
N GLU A 13 1.15 15.56 10.09
CA GLU A 13 1.62 16.02 8.79
C GLU A 13 2.45 14.93 8.12
N LEU A 14 2.05 14.56 6.91
CA LEU A 14 2.79 13.63 6.07
C LEU A 14 3.83 14.40 5.27
N GLU A 15 5.08 14.00 5.46
CA GLU A 15 6.22 14.45 4.70
C GLU A 15 6.63 13.37 3.71
N MET A 16 6.99 13.77 2.49
CA MET A 16 7.59 12.83 1.55
C MET A 16 9.10 12.77 1.78
N PRO A 17 9.68 11.56 1.89
CA PRO A 17 11.13 11.42 1.97
C PRO A 17 11.78 12.03 0.72
N ASP A 18 12.92 12.69 0.92
CA ASP A 18 13.70 13.34 -0.14
C ASP A 18 12.96 14.44 -0.92
N CYS A 19 11.91 15.03 -0.35
CA CYS A 19 11.26 16.24 -0.88
C CYS A 19 11.07 17.31 0.21
N PRO A 20 11.35 18.59 -0.03
CA PRO A 20 11.02 19.65 0.92
C PRO A 20 9.50 19.74 1.13
N SER A 21 9.08 20.29 2.28
CA SER A 21 7.67 20.63 2.55
C SER A 21 7.45 22.14 2.39
N PRO A 22 6.51 22.60 1.55
CA PRO A 22 5.66 21.82 0.64
C PRO A 22 6.44 21.24 -0.55
N CYS A 23 6.09 20.03 -1.00
CA CYS A 23 6.82 19.37 -2.08
C CYS A 23 6.52 20.02 -3.44
N PRO A 24 7.55 20.53 -4.16
CA PRO A 24 7.36 21.04 -5.51
C PRO A 24 6.83 19.95 -6.43
N LEU A 25 5.86 20.29 -7.29
CA LEU A 25 5.21 19.34 -8.19
C LEU A 25 6.22 18.52 -9.02
N LYS A 26 7.28 19.15 -9.52
CA LYS A 26 8.34 18.47 -10.28
C LYS A 26 9.05 17.37 -9.48
N ASN A 27 9.32 17.62 -8.20
CA ASN A 27 9.97 16.64 -7.34
C ASN A 27 8.99 15.51 -6.98
N PHE A 28 7.73 15.86 -6.74
CA PHE A 28 6.67 14.88 -6.50
C PHE A 28 6.54 13.91 -7.67
N VAL A 29 6.38 14.42 -8.90
CA VAL A 29 6.26 13.58 -10.11
C VAL A 29 7.46 12.64 -10.24
N ARG A 30 8.69 13.16 -10.07
CA ARG A 30 9.92 12.35 -10.14
C ARG A 30 9.99 11.24 -9.09
N LEU A 31 9.43 11.46 -7.89
CA LEU A 31 9.41 10.44 -6.83
C LEU A 31 8.36 9.37 -7.13
N ILE A 32 7.18 9.78 -7.59
CA ILE A 32 6.06 8.90 -7.90
C ILE A 32 6.33 8.02 -9.13
N GLU A 33 6.95 8.57 -10.18
CA GLU A 33 7.33 7.81 -11.39
C GLU A 33 8.23 6.60 -11.10
N LYS A 34 8.99 6.60 -9.99
CA LYS A 34 9.85 5.48 -9.61
C LYS A 34 9.11 4.32 -8.98
N ILE A 35 7.91 4.56 -8.45
CA ILE A 35 7.14 3.58 -7.67
C ILE A 35 5.82 3.21 -8.33
N VAL A 36 5.29 4.08 -9.19
CA VAL A 36 4.09 3.78 -9.97
C VAL A 36 4.50 2.85 -11.11
N PRO A 37 3.91 1.65 -11.19
CA PRO A 37 4.22 0.73 -12.26
C PRO A 37 3.79 1.30 -13.61
N SER A 38 4.53 0.93 -14.66
CA SER A 38 4.06 1.12 -16.03
C SER A 38 2.76 0.32 -16.28
N GLU A 39 2.05 0.63 -17.35
CA GLU A 39 0.79 -0.05 -17.69
C GLU A 39 0.96 -1.56 -17.88
N GLU A 40 2.07 -1.97 -18.49
CA GLU A 40 2.45 -3.37 -18.66
C GLU A 40 2.78 -4.07 -17.34
N GLU A 41 3.40 -3.37 -16.39
CA GLU A 41 3.73 -3.87 -15.05
C GLU A 41 2.53 -3.89 -14.10
N ALA A 42 1.55 -3.01 -14.33
CA ALA A 42 0.31 -2.98 -13.56
C ALA A 42 -0.50 -4.28 -13.70
N LEU A 43 -0.24 -5.05 -14.77
CA LEU A 43 -0.78 -6.39 -14.99
C LEU A 43 -0.02 -7.40 -14.14
N CYS A 44 -0.40 -7.52 -12.86
CA CYS A 44 0.07 -8.63 -12.02
C CYS A 44 -0.39 -9.96 -12.61
N ALA A 45 0.53 -10.71 -13.23
CA ALA A 45 0.30 -12.10 -13.60
C ALA A 45 0.00 -12.89 -12.31
N LYS A 46 -1.23 -13.37 -12.15
CA LYS A 46 -1.60 -14.29 -11.07
C LYS A 46 -0.78 -15.57 -11.21
N LYS A 47 0.39 -15.63 -10.59
CA LYS A 47 1.11 -16.89 -10.36
C LYS A 47 0.46 -17.55 -9.14
N SER A 48 -0.47 -18.49 -9.36
CA SER A 48 -0.75 -19.49 -8.33
C SER A 48 0.33 -20.59 -8.38
N PRO A 49 0.72 -21.21 -7.25
CA PRO A 49 -0.05 -21.34 -6.02
C PRO A 49 0.71 -20.90 -4.75
N ASP A 50 1.37 -19.74 -4.73
CA ASP A 50 2.00 -19.22 -3.48
C ASP A 50 1.67 -17.75 -3.21
N SER A 51 0.61 -17.23 -3.83
CA SER A 51 -0.13 -16.17 -3.19
C SER A 51 -0.86 -16.81 -2.01
N LYS A 52 -0.42 -16.57 -0.77
CA LYS A 52 -1.28 -16.80 0.39
C LYS A 52 -2.57 -16.05 0.09
N SER A 53 -3.58 -16.78 -0.34
CA SER A 53 -4.91 -16.25 -0.58
C SER A 53 -5.31 -15.62 0.73
N MET A 54 -5.70 -14.36 0.70
CA MET A 54 -6.42 -13.77 1.81
C MET A 54 -7.57 -14.74 2.13
N PRO A 55 -7.60 -15.32 3.35
CA PRO A 55 -8.55 -16.38 3.65
C PRO A 55 -9.95 -15.84 3.42
N SER A 56 -10.81 -16.64 2.80
CA SER A 56 -12.22 -16.28 2.69
C SER A 56 -12.77 -16.05 4.10
N ALA A 57 -13.79 -15.19 4.24
CA ALA A 57 -14.47 -15.03 5.52
C ALA A 57 -14.93 -16.38 6.09
N ALA A 58 -15.28 -17.35 5.23
CA ALA A 58 -15.61 -18.71 5.63
C ALA A 58 -14.41 -19.48 6.23
N ASP A 59 -13.20 -19.26 5.72
CA ASP A 59 -11.97 -19.91 6.22
C ASP A 59 -11.56 -19.35 7.59
N ILE A 60 -11.78 -18.05 7.80
CA ILE A 60 -11.58 -17.39 9.10
C ILE A 60 -12.54 -17.94 10.15
N ILE A 61 -13.83 -18.11 9.79
CA ILE A 61 -14.87 -18.59 10.72
C ILE A 61 -14.67 -20.07 11.08
N THR A 62 -14.14 -20.87 10.16
CA THR A 62 -13.97 -22.33 10.36
C THR A 62 -12.62 -22.74 10.92
N GLY A 63 -11.69 -21.79 11.15
CA GLY A 63 -10.45 -22.02 11.87
C GLY A 63 -9.44 -22.94 11.17
N LYS A 64 -9.55 -23.15 9.86
CA LYS A 64 -8.60 -23.95 9.08
C LYS A 64 -7.35 -23.14 8.73
N PHE A 65 -6.49 -22.91 9.72
CA PHE A 65 -5.10 -22.54 9.46
C PHE A 65 -4.32 -23.79 9.07
N VAL A 66 -3.93 -23.89 7.79
CA VAL A 66 -2.99 -24.92 7.33
C VAL A 66 -1.66 -24.68 8.04
N HIS A 67 -1.27 -25.60 8.93
CA HIS A 67 0.11 -25.75 9.39
C HIS A 67 0.90 -26.36 8.23
N LEU A 68 2.08 -25.77 7.96
CA LEU A 68 3.01 -26.08 6.87
C LEU A 68 3.15 -27.57 6.54
#